data_AF-A0A956I0A3-F1
#
_entry.id   AF-A0A956I0A3-F1
#
_cell.length_a   1.000
_cell.length_b   1.000
_cell.length_c   1.000
_cell.angle_alpha   90.00
_cell.angle_beta   90.00
_cell.angle_gamma   90.00
#
_symmetry.space_group_name_H-M   'P 1'
#
loop_
_entity.id
_entity.type
_entity.pdbx_description
1 polymer ?
#
loop_
_entity_poly.entity_id
_entity_poly.type
_entity_poly.pdbx_seq_one_letter_code
_entity_poly.pdbx_strand_id
1 'polypeptide(L)' 'MLALSFFVGVGPVPRVAAQLAPTDAELAEAKEHYRTGTEHLKASEHAAALESFERSFALYASPN' A
#
# COMPACT_ATOMS: atom_id res chain seq x y z
N MET A 1 -4.93 50.17 -0.68
CA MET A 1 -5.66 49.04 -1.30
C MET A 1 -4.89 48.58 -2.51
N LEU A 2 -4.43 47.32 -2.57
CA LEU A 2 -4.42 46.53 -3.81
C LEU A 2 -4.02 45.06 -3.54
N ALA A 3 -4.94 44.18 -3.90
CA ALA A 3 -4.84 42.78 -4.34
C ALA A 3 -3.95 41.78 -3.57
N LEU A 4 -4.61 40.97 -2.71
CA LEU A 4 -4.29 39.56 -2.54
C LEU A 4 -4.33 38.86 -3.91
N SER A 5 -3.32 38.06 -4.22
CA SER A 5 -3.43 37.02 -5.24
C SER A 5 -2.84 35.74 -4.67
N PHE A 6 -3.70 34.97 -4.03
CA PHE A 6 -3.47 33.56 -3.74
C PHE A 6 -3.46 32.82 -5.08
N PHE A 7 -2.27 32.42 -5.54
CA PHE A 7 -2.16 31.46 -6.61
C PHE A 7 -2.41 30.07 -6.02
N VAL A 8 -3.69 29.65 -5.94
CA VAL A 8 -4.04 28.24 -5.74
C VAL A 8 -3.75 27.54 -7.06
N GLY A 9 -2.49 27.17 -7.25
CA GLY A 9 -2.07 26.31 -8.34
C GLY A 9 -2.64 24.92 -8.13
N VAL A 10 -3.92 24.71 -8.49
CA VAL A 10 -4.41 23.36 -8.83
C VAL A 10 -3.80 23.04 -10.20
N GLY A 11 -2.51 22.74 -10.22
CA GLY A 11 -1.92 22.05 -11.35
C GLY A 11 -2.71 20.77 -11.59
N PRO A 12 -2.87 20.30 -12.83
CA PRO A 12 -3.44 18.98 -13.06
C PRO A 12 -2.64 18.01 -12.20
N VAL A 13 -3.28 17.40 -11.20
CA VAL A 13 -2.67 16.31 -10.44
C VAL A 13 -2.17 15.37 -11.52
N PRO A 14 -0.84 15.17 -11.67
CA PRO A 14 -0.34 14.26 -12.67
C PRO A 14 -1.05 12.96 -12.37
N ARG A 15 -1.90 12.53 -13.32
CA ARG A 15 -2.64 11.27 -13.26
C ARG A 15 -1.59 10.26 -12.84
N VAL A 16 -1.67 9.84 -11.59
CA VAL A 16 -0.75 8.91 -10.94
C VAL A 16 -0.39 7.90 -12.02
N ALA A 17 0.88 7.94 -12.42
CA ALA A 17 1.42 7.16 -13.52
C ALA A 17 0.75 5.79 -13.48
N ALA A 18 0.10 5.43 -14.60
CA ALA A 18 -0.73 4.24 -14.74
C ALA A 18 -0.34 3.17 -13.72
N GLN A 19 -1.14 3.01 -12.66
CA GLN A 19 -0.89 2.01 -11.61
C GLN A 19 -0.87 0.65 -12.32
N LEU A 20 0.33 0.13 -12.59
CA LEU A 20 0.49 -1.23 -13.07
C LEU A 20 -0.04 -2.12 -11.96
N ALA A 21 -0.98 -3.01 -12.30
CA ALA A 21 -1.48 -3.99 -11.36
C ALA A 21 -0.29 -4.81 -10.80
N PRO A 22 -0.35 -5.24 -9.53
CA PRO A 22 0.64 -6.15 -8.97
C PRO A 22 0.78 -7.39 -9.86
N THR A 23 2.01 -7.86 -10.05
CA THR A 23 2.31 -9.08 -10.80
C THR A 23 1.76 -10.30 -10.10
N ASP A 24 1.56 -11.39 -10.84
CA ASP A 24 1.14 -12.68 -10.26
C ASP A 24 2.12 -13.18 -9.17
N ALA A 25 3.41 -12.84 -9.30
CA ALA A 25 4.43 -13.18 -8.31
C ALA A 25 4.23 -12.40 -7.01
N GLU A 26 4.03 -11.08 -7.07
CA GLU A 26 3.74 -10.25 -5.90
C GLU A 26 2.43 -10.66 -5.23
N LEU A 27 1.41 -11.05 -6.02
CA LEU A 27 0.15 -11.57 -5.49
C LEU A 27 0.34 -12.91 -4.76
N ALA A 28 1.22 -13.79 -5.27
CA ALA A 28 1.53 -15.06 -4.61
C ALA A 28 2.28 -14.82 -3.28
N GLU A 29 3.26 -13.91 -3.28
CA GLU A 29 4.01 -13.51 -2.09
C GLU A 29 3.11 -12.82 -1.06
N ALA A 30 2.22 -11.92 -1.48
CA ALA A 30 1.26 -11.27 -0.60
C ALA A 30 0.33 -12.29 0.09
N LYS A 31 -0.11 -13.33 -0.61
CA LYS A 31 -0.93 -14.41 -0.04
C LYS A 31 -0.15 -15.27 0.95
N GLU A 32 1.13 -15.50 0.70
CA GLU A 32 2.03 -16.20 1.63
C GLU A 32 2.10 -15.43 2.96
N HIS A 33 2.41 -14.14 2.88
CA HIS A 33 2.50 -13.27 4.06
C HIS A 33 1.18 -13.17 4.82
N TYR A 34 0.05 -13.10 4.10
CA TYR A 34 -1.26 -13.14 4.73
C TYR A 34 -1.48 -14.45 5.50
N ARG A 35 -1.17 -15.60 4.88
CA ARG A 35 -1.29 -16.91 5.52
C ARG A 35 -0.42 -16.99 6.77
N THR A 36 0.84 -16.57 6.69
CA THR A 36 1.77 -16.54 7.83
C THR A 36 1.25 -15.63 8.95
N GLY A 37 0.70 -14.46 8.61
CA GLY A 37 0.03 -13.58 9.57
C GLY A 37 -1.15 -14.26 10.27
N THR A 38 -1.95 -15.06 9.55
CA THR A 38 -3.05 -15.83 10.18
C THR A 38 -2.56 -16.92 11.13
N GLU A 39 -1.42 -17.56 10.85
CA GLU A 39 -0.84 -18.56 11.76
C GLU A 39 -0.31 -17.90 13.03
N HIS A 40 0.39 -16.77 12.92
CA HIS A 40 0.78 -15.97 14.08
C HIS A 40 -0.42 -15.48 14.89
N LEU A 41 -1.52 -15.08 14.22
CA LEU A 41 -2.74 -14.68 14.91
C LEU A 41 -3.37 -15.83 15.71
N LYS A 42 -3.42 -17.04 15.15
CA LYS A 42 -3.89 -18.25 15.86
C LYS A 42 -2.98 -18.58 17.05
N ALA A 43 -1.68 -18.31 16.94
CA ALA A 43 -0.70 -18.48 18.01
C ALA A 43 -0.71 -17.34 19.05
N SER A 44 -1.58 -16.32 18.91
CA SER A 44 -1.59 -15.10 19.73
C SER A 44 -0.28 -14.27 19.67
N GLU A 45 0.52 -14.48 18.63
CA GLU A 45 1.76 -13.76 18.35
C GLU A 45 1.44 -12.45 17.62
N HIS A 46 0.73 -11.54 18.28
CA HIS A 46 0.11 -10.37 17.63
C HIS A 46 1.11 -9.45 16.91
N ALA A 47 2.33 -9.29 17.44
CA ALA A 47 3.37 -8.47 16.80
C ALA A 47 3.84 -9.08 15.48
N ALA A 48 4.11 -10.39 15.46
CA ALA A 48 4.53 -11.12 14.27
C ALA A 48 3.40 -11.22 13.23
N ALA A 49 2.15 -11.34 13.70
CA ALA A 49 0.97 -11.29 12.85
C ALA A 49 0.85 -9.94 12.13
N LEU A 50 1.00 -8.84 12.89
CA LEU A 50 0.94 -7.48 12.33
C LEU A 50 2.01 -7.27 11.26
N GLU A 51 3.27 -7.61 11.56
CA GLU A 51 4.38 -7.49 10.59
C GLU A 51 4.10 -8.27 9.30
N SER A 52 3.57 -9.49 9.42
CA SER A 52 3.23 -10.32 8.26
C SER A 52 2.10 -9.70 7.42
N PHE A 53 1.08 -9.14 8.07
CA PHE A 53 0.00 -8.44 7.36
C PHE A 53 0.47 -7.15 6.70
N GLU A 54 1.37 -6.39 7.32
CA GLU A 54 1.95 -5.19 6.73
C GLU A 54 2.73 -5.50 5.46
N ARG A 55 3.53 -6.58 5.45
CA ARG A 55 4.23 -7.04 4.24
C ARG A 55 3.26 -7.49 3.15
N SER A 56 2.21 -8.22 3.51
CA SER A 56 1.15 -8.60 2.57
C SER A 56 0.49 -7.38 1.94
N PHE A 57 0.13 -6.38 2.76
CA PHE A 57 -0.49 -5.15 2.31
C PHE A 57 0.44 -4.33 1.41
N ALA A 58 1.73 -4.24 1.76
CA ALA A 58 2.72 -3.52 0.98
C ALA A 58 2.82 -4.08 -0.45
N LEU A 59 2.76 -5.40 -0.62
CA LEU A 59 2.79 -6.04 -1.95
C LEU A 59 1.50 -5.80 -2.74
N TYR A 60 0.34 -5.75 -2.09
CA TYR A 60 -0.90 -5.34 -2.76
C TYR A 60 -0.94 -3.85 -3.12
N ALA A 61 -0.27 -3.01 -2.32
CA ALA A 61 -0.24 -1.57 -2.48
C ALA A 61 0.96 -1.05 -3.30
N SER A 62 1.92 -1.92 -3.62
CA SER A 62 3.13 -1.56 -4.38
C SER A 62 2.76 -1.31 -5.83
N PRO A 63 2.93 -0.08 -6.35
CA PRO A 63 2.85 0.17 -7.78
C PRO A 63 4.16 -0.30 -8.43
N ASN A 64 4.09 -1.23 -9.39
CA ASN A 64 5.22 -1.60 -10.24
C ASN A 64 5.70 -0.43 -11.10
#